data_AF-A0A3Q8S579-F1
#
_entry.id   AF-A0A3Q8S579-F1
#
_cell.length_a   1.000
_cell.length_b   1.000
_cell.length_c   1.000
_cell.angle_alpha   90.00
_cell.angle_beta   90.00
_cell.angle_gamma   90.00
#
_symmetry.space_group_name_H-M   'P 1'
#
loop_
_entity.id
_entity.type
_entity.pdbx_description
1 polymer ?
#
loop_
_entity_poly.entity_id
_entity_poly.type
_entity_poly.pdbx_seq_one_letter_code
_entity_poly.pdbx_strand_id
1 'polypeptide(L)'
;MAVTNRWAVRDVATASFFDIETGKLKVKIDTLKMSNIENTAETVYAVGGSGNPKLVGFSGGRSARFVLQDALFSNEMLGMLLGNEVTSSAKNVIKNEVCVVNGDTATLTYTPASSGTLVSVNLLHADGTVGKAYEYIASAPASDSYTVSGKTISFASGEVPDQSKIIVYYETAASPDTKEIRASSDKFAGSFKLVLDVLVRDYHLQKDFAAQITVDNAKIEDNWNLNMQPDGEPSALDIPMEALKPADSHDLYVMRIYDEDDLA
;
A
#
# COMPACT_ATOMS: atom_id res chain seq x y z
N MET A 1 20.94 -10.17 34.89
CA MET A 1 21.07 -9.04 35.88
C MET A 1 19.69 -8.67 36.39
N ALA A 2 19.51 -8.00 37.55
CA ALA A 2 18.16 -7.60 37.96
C ALA A 2 17.63 -6.47 37.06
N VAL A 3 16.64 -6.80 36.21
CA VAL A 3 15.91 -5.82 35.40
C VAL A 3 15.29 -4.75 36.31
N THR A 4 15.51 -3.49 35.98
CA THR A 4 15.01 -2.33 36.76
C THR A 4 13.54 -2.02 36.41
N ASN A 5 12.95 -0.99 37.03
CA ASN A 5 11.51 -0.70 36.93
C ASN A 5 11.18 0.61 36.21
N ARG A 6 12.15 1.31 35.60
CA ARG A 6 11.92 2.61 34.94
C ARG A 6 12.65 2.70 33.60
N TRP A 7 11.88 2.87 32.54
CA TRP A 7 12.34 2.70 31.16
C TRP A 7 11.97 3.91 30.31
N ALA A 8 12.84 4.25 29.36
CA ALA A 8 12.55 5.17 28.27
C ALA A 8 12.60 4.40 26.94
N VAL A 9 11.60 4.58 26.08
CA VAL A 9 11.63 4.01 24.72
C VAL A 9 12.68 4.77 23.91
N ARG A 10 13.61 4.04 23.30
CA ARG A 10 14.76 4.63 22.62
C ARG A 10 14.56 4.70 21.10
N ASP A 11 14.04 3.63 20.51
CA ASP A 11 14.00 3.44 19.05
C ASP A 11 12.58 3.17 18.53
N VAL A 12 12.41 3.26 17.22
CA VAL A 12 11.20 2.80 16.51
C VAL A 12 11.22 1.28 16.48
N ALA A 13 10.07 0.65 16.70
CA ALA A 13 10.00 -0.81 16.71
C ALA A 13 10.24 -1.41 15.32
N THR A 14 10.79 -2.62 15.27
CA THR A 14 10.70 -3.50 14.09
C THR A 14 9.42 -4.32 14.18
N ALA A 15 8.62 -4.36 13.11
CA ALA A 15 7.34 -5.06 13.10
C ALA A 15 7.39 -6.36 12.33
N SER A 16 6.87 -7.44 12.93
CA SER A 16 6.73 -8.75 12.30
C SER A 16 5.27 -9.21 12.37
N PHE A 17 4.66 -9.45 11.22
CA PHE A 17 3.28 -9.91 11.09
C PHE A 17 3.24 -11.41 10.83
N PHE A 18 2.46 -12.12 11.63
CA PHE A 18 2.26 -13.56 11.53
C PHE A 18 0.80 -13.87 11.23
N ASP A 19 0.59 -14.87 10.40
CA ASP A 19 -0.71 -15.44 10.13
C ASP A 19 -1.23 -16.17 11.38
N ILE A 20 -2.45 -15.87 11.81
CA ILE A 20 -3.01 -16.42 13.07
C ILE A 20 -3.26 -17.93 12.94
N GLU A 21 -3.68 -18.42 11.76
CA GLU A 21 -4.01 -19.83 11.56
C GLU A 21 -2.76 -20.70 11.42
N THR A 22 -1.80 -20.25 10.62
CA THR A 22 -0.61 -21.03 10.28
C THR A 22 0.60 -20.73 11.17
N GLY A 23 0.58 -19.61 11.90
CA GLY A 23 1.70 -19.14 12.72
C GLY A 23 2.94 -18.71 11.92
N LYS A 24 2.84 -18.62 10.58
CA LYS A 24 3.96 -18.28 9.72
C LYS A 24 4.11 -16.77 9.56
N LEU A 25 5.36 -16.31 9.48
CA LEU A 25 5.68 -14.94 9.14
C LEU A 25 5.13 -14.60 7.75
N LYS A 26 4.35 -13.52 7.66
CA LYS A 26 3.82 -12.96 6.42
C LYS A 26 4.68 -11.81 5.92
N VAL A 27 4.92 -10.82 6.79
CA VAL A 27 5.67 -9.60 6.45
C VAL A 27 6.52 -9.19 7.65
N LYS A 28 7.75 -8.74 7.38
CA LYS A 28 8.60 -8.06 8.34
C LYS A 28 8.92 -6.66 7.82
N ILE A 29 8.83 -5.67 8.69
CA ILE A 29 9.13 -4.27 8.41
C ILE A 29 10.16 -3.78 9.42
N ASP A 30 11.34 -3.47 8.95
CA ASP A 30 12.46 -2.91 9.72
C ASP A 30 12.75 -1.43 9.36
N THR A 31 12.03 -0.87 8.39
CA THR A 31 12.17 0.52 7.91
C THR A 31 11.13 1.48 8.48
N LEU A 32 10.49 1.11 9.59
CA LEU A 32 9.47 1.95 10.23
C LEU A 32 10.06 3.31 10.64
N LYS A 33 9.36 4.39 10.23
CA LYS A 33 9.62 5.77 10.66
C LYS A 33 8.98 6.08 12.00
N MET A 34 7.84 5.45 12.29
CA MET A 34 7.10 5.65 13.53
C MET A 34 6.38 4.37 13.92
N SER A 35 6.31 4.12 15.23
CA SER A 35 5.48 3.08 15.83
C SER A 35 4.80 3.67 17.06
N ASN A 36 3.47 3.72 17.05
CA ASN A 36 2.67 4.28 18.14
C ASN A 36 1.73 3.22 18.74
N ILE A 37 1.50 3.30 20.05
CA ILE A 37 0.55 2.47 20.81
C ILE A 37 -0.32 3.42 21.64
N GLU A 38 -1.62 3.39 21.42
CA GLU A 38 -2.60 4.23 22.09
C GLU A 38 -3.65 3.36 22.79
N ASN A 39 -3.80 3.54 24.10
CA ASN A 39 -4.82 2.87 24.89
C ASN A 39 -5.95 3.86 25.21
N THR A 40 -7.18 3.50 24.87
CA THR A 40 -8.38 4.28 25.19
C THR A 40 -9.31 3.47 26.07
N ALA A 41 -10.04 4.14 26.96
CA ALA A 41 -11.05 3.52 27.80
C ALA A 41 -12.13 4.54 28.16
N GLU A 42 -13.38 4.10 28.22
CA GLU A 42 -14.50 4.93 28.61
C GLU A 42 -14.71 4.85 30.13
N THR A 43 -15.06 5.98 30.75
CA THR A 43 -15.48 6.00 32.16
C THR A 43 -16.74 6.83 32.30
N VAL A 44 -17.83 6.16 32.68
CA VAL A 44 -19.14 6.78 32.89
C VAL A 44 -19.31 7.10 34.36
N TYR A 45 -19.78 8.30 34.69
CA TYR A 45 -19.98 8.73 36.07
C TYR A 45 -21.47 8.80 36.41
N ALA A 46 -21.87 8.21 37.53
CA ALA A 46 -23.10 8.57 38.21
C ALA A 46 -22.91 9.96 38.86
N VAL A 47 -23.79 10.91 38.56
CA VAL A 47 -23.76 12.28 39.08
C VAL A 47 -25.08 12.57 39.82
N GLY A 48 -25.05 13.40 40.87
CA GLY A 48 -26.27 13.74 41.59
C GLY A 48 -26.07 14.65 42.81
N GLY A 49 -27.08 15.47 43.11
CA GLY A 49 -27.06 16.48 44.18
C GLY A 49 -26.99 17.92 43.66
N SER A 50 -27.14 18.90 44.55
CA SER A 50 -26.98 20.31 44.19
C SER A 50 -25.53 20.57 43.75
N GLY A 51 -25.36 21.07 42.52
CA GLY A 51 -24.04 21.22 41.89
C GLY A 51 -23.59 20.04 41.01
N ASN A 52 -24.42 18.99 40.87
CA ASN A 52 -24.18 17.82 40.01
C ASN A 52 -22.77 17.17 40.13
N PRO A 53 -22.26 16.92 41.35
CA PRO A 53 -20.95 16.30 41.53
C PRO A 53 -20.94 14.84 41.03
N LYS A 54 -19.77 14.38 40.59
CA LYS A 54 -19.49 12.96 40.25
C LYS A 54 -19.45 12.13 41.53
N LEU A 55 -20.28 11.10 41.62
CA LEU A 55 -20.46 10.26 42.80
C LEU A 55 -19.73 8.91 42.66
N VAL A 56 -19.89 8.23 41.52
CA VAL A 56 -19.30 6.90 41.26
C VAL A 56 -18.92 6.81 39.79
N GLY A 57 -17.77 6.21 39.46
CA GLY A 57 -17.32 5.98 38.08
C GLY A 57 -17.29 4.50 37.74
N PHE A 58 -17.76 4.14 36.54
CA PHE A 58 -17.68 2.80 35.96
C PHE A 58 -16.84 2.87 34.69
N SER A 59 -15.73 2.13 34.66
CA SER A 59 -14.89 2.04 33.47
C SER A 59 -15.27 0.83 32.62
N GLY A 60 -15.29 1.01 31.30
CA GLY A 60 -15.61 -0.01 30.31
C GLY A 60 -14.99 0.30 28.95
N GLY A 61 -15.16 -0.59 27.97
CA GLY A 61 -14.77 -0.33 26.58
C GLY A 61 -13.28 -0.02 26.39
N ARG A 62 -12.37 -0.80 27.00
CA ARG A 62 -10.93 -0.61 26.77
C ARG A 62 -10.56 -1.09 25.36
N SER A 63 -9.93 -0.22 24.58
CA SER A 63 -9.34 -0.54 23.27
C SER A 63 -7.86 -0.15 23.25
N ALA A 64 -7.08 -0.84 22.42
CA ALA A 64 -5.68 -0.54 22.15
C ALA A 64 -5.47 -0.46 20.65
N ARG A 65 -5.05 0.70 20.17
CA ARG A 65 -4.79 1.01 18.77
C ARG A 65 -3.30 1.17 18.54
N PHE A 66 -2.81 0.63 17.43
CA PHE A 66 -1.43 0.73 17.02
C PHE A 66 -1.39 1.42 15.65
N VAL A 67 -0.42 2.30 15.46
CA VAL A 67 -0.19 2.95 14.16
C VAL A 67 1.28 2.81 13.84
N LEU A 68 1.57 2.03 12.80
CA LEU A 68 2.92 1.88 12.26
C LEU A 68 3.03 2.70 10.99
N GLN A 69 4.11 3.43 10.82
CA GLN A 69 4.36 4.24 9.63
C GLN A 69 5.65 3.79 8.97
N ASP A 70 5.56 3.30 7.73
CA ASP A 70 6.71 2.87 6.95
C ASP A 70 7.11 3.93 5.92
N ALA A 71 8.42 4.11 5.73
CA ALA A 71 8.98 4.94 4.67
C ALA A 71 8.86 4.28 3.29
N LEU A 72 8.87 2.96 3.28
CA LEU A 72 8.78 2.13 2.09
C LEU A 72 7.40 1.47 2.06
N PHE A 73 6.99 0.98 0.90
CA PHE A 73 5.84 0.10 0.80
C PHE A 73 6.31 -1.21 0.18
N SER A 74 5.90 -2.33 0.77
CA SER A 74 6.07 -3.66 0.19
C SER A 74 4.76 -4.11 -0.45
N ASN A 75 4.85 -4.93 -1.50
CA ASN A 75 3.67 -5.43 -2.19
C ASN A 75 2.83 -6.31 -1.27
N GLU A 76 3.50 -7.09 -0.43
CA GLU A 76 2.90 -7.99 0.56
C GLU A 76 2.13 -7.20 1.61
N MET A 77 2.64 -6.05 2.07
CA MET A 77 1.93 -5.17 3.01
C MET A 77 0.68 -4.56 2.36
N LEU A 78 0.79 -4.08 1.13
CA LEU A 78 -0.38 -3.59 0.38
C LEU A 78 -1.40 -4.70 0.14
N GLY A 79 -0.95 -5.92 -0.15
CA GLY A 79 -1.82 -7.09 -0.22
C GLY A 79 -2.55 -7.36 1.10
N MET A 80 -1.85 -7.26 2.23
CA MET A 80 -2.46 -7.40 3.56
C MET A 80 -3.47 -6.30 3.88
N LEU A 81 -3.18 -5.03 3.53
CA LEU A 81 -4.10 -3.90 3.68
C LEU A 81 -5.35 -4.04 2.81
N LEU A 82 -5.20 -4.64 1.62
CA LEU A 82 -6.28 -4.84 0.66
C LEU A 82 -7.01 -6.17 0.81
N GLY A 83 -6.55 -7.05 1.72
CA GLY A 83 -7.11 -8.39 1.90
C GLY A 83 -6.93 -9.32 0.70
N ASN A 84 -5.96 -9.04 -0.18
CA ASN A 84 -5.71 -9.80 -1.41
C ASN A 84 -4.27 -10.32 -1.45
N GLU A 85 -4.08 -11.50 -2.04
CA GLU A 85 -2.75 -12.01 -2.33
C GLU A 85 -2.12 -11.26 -3.50
N VAL A 86 -0.81 -11.03 -3.43
CA VAL A 86 -0.04 -10.49 -4.54
C VAL A 86 0.16 -11.61 -5.55
N THR A 87 -0.34 -11.41 -6.77
CA THR A 87 -0.17 -12.40 -7.84
C THR A 87 0.93 -11.98 -8.81
N SER A 88 1.71 -12.94 -9.29
CA SER A 88 2.69 -12.73 -10.36
C SER A 88 2.24 -13.46 -11.61
N SER A 89 1.88 -12.72 -12.65
CA SER A 89 1.52 -13.32 -13.93
C SER A 89 1.77 -12.35 -15.08
N ALA A 90 2.01 -12.89 -16.28
CA ALA A 90 2.08 -12.09 -17.49
C ALA A 90 0.71 -11.44 -17.73
N LYS A 91 0.68 -10.12 -17.68
CA LYS A 91 -0.52 -9.31 -17.91
C LYS A 91 -0.22 -8.24 -18.94
N ASN A 92 -1.25 -7.87 -19.68
CA ASN A 92 -1.16 -6.71 -20.55
C ASN A 92 -1.18 -5.44 -19.70
N VAL A 93 -0.31 -4.49 -20.04
CA VAL A 93 -0.30 -3.16 -19.44
C VAL A 93 -0.60 -2.13 -20.51
N ILE A 94 -1.39 -1.12 -20.15
CA ILE A 94 -1.69 0.00 -21.04
C ILE A 94 -0.48 0.94 -21.05
N LYS A 95 0.02 1.24 -22.25
CA LYS A 95 1.02 2.25 -22.52
C LYS A 95 0.38 3.42 -23.25
N ASN A 96 0.75 4.63 -22.86
CA ASN A 96 0.47 5.84 -23.61
C ASN A 96 1.77 6.36 -24.22
N GLU A 97 1.76 6.62 -25.52
CA GLU A 97 2.92 7.13 -26.24
C GLU A 97 2.53 8.27 -27.16
N VAL A 98 3.37 9.31 -27.18
CA VAL A 98 3.27 10.37 -28.17
C VAL A 98 4.25 10.06 -29.29
N CYS A 99 3.72 9.72 -30.47
CA CYS A 99 4.52 9.35 -31.64
C CYS A 99 4.49 10.48 -32.66
N VAL A 100 5.56 10.59 -33.46
CA VAL A 100 5.64 11.54 -34.58
C VAL A 100 5.37 10.79 -35.88
N VAL A 101 4.46 11.32 -36.69
CA VAL A 101 4.15 10.76 -38.01
C VAL A 101 5.23 11.17 -39.01
N ASN A 102 5.78 10.19 -39.73
CA ASN A 102 6.70 10.37 -40.85
C ASN A 102 6.30 9.42 -41.98
N GLY A 103 6.05 9.96 -43.17
CA GLY A 103 5.67 9.20 -44.36
C GLY A 103 4.41 8.37 -44.11
N ASP A 104 3.35 9.02 -43.62
CA ASP A 104 2.05 8.40 -43.30
C ASP A 104 2.10 7.29 -42.23
N THR A 105 3.22 7.16 -41.51
CA THR A 105 3.39 6.13 -40.47
C THR A 105 3.90 6.68 -39.15
N ALA A 106 3.54 6.00 -38.06
CA ALA A 106 4.11 6.22 -36.73
C ALA A 106 4.61 4.89 -36.16
N THR A 107 5.67 4.93 -35.35
CA THR A 107 6.27 3.73 -34.77
C THR A 107 6.14 3.74 -33.25
N LEU A 108 5.54 2.70 -32.71
CA LEU A 108 5.44 2.44 -31.28
C LEU A 108 6.75 1.90 -30.72
N THR A 109 7.01 2.16 -29.44
CA THR A 109 8.19 1.65 -28.75
C THR A 109 8.08 0.15 -28.50
N TYR A 110 6.91 -0.30 -28.05
CA TYR A 110 6.62 -1.70 -27.72
C TYR A 110 5.66 -2.33 -28.72
N THR A 111 5.69 -3.66 -28.81
CA THR A 111 4.76 -4.40 -29.66
C THR A 111 3.41 -4.48 -28.96
N PRO A 112 2.30 -4.08 -29.62
CA PRO A 112 0.96 -4.29 -29.10
C PRO A 112 0.67 -5.76 -28.85
N ALA A 113 -0.04 -6.05 -27.76
CA ALA A 113 -0.42 -7.41 -27.38
C ALA A 113 -1.49 -8.00 -28.30
N SER A 114 -2.40 -7.15 -28.82
CA SER A 114 -3.37 -7.51 -29.84
C SER A 114 -2.87 -7.14 -31.24
N SER A 115 -2.97 -8.07 -32.18
CA SER A 115 -2.87 -7.74 -33.60
C SER A 115 -4.18 -7.09 -34.05
N GLY A 116 -4.27 -5.77 -34.07
CA GLY A 116 -5.45 -5.04 -34.55
C GLY A 116 -5.78 -3.79 -33.73
N THR A 117 -7.05 -3.61 -33.38
CA THR A 117 -7.54 -2.42 -32.67
C THR A 117 -6.71 -2.11 -31.42
N LEU A 118 -6.07 -0.95 -31.43
CA LEU A 118 -5.41 -0.34 -30.26
C LEU A 118 -6.47 0.30 -29.36
N VAL A 119 -6.12 0.60 -28.11
CA VAL A 119 -7.08 1.18 -27.13
C VAL A 119 -7.56 2.55 -27.60
N SER A 120 -6.65 3.40 -28.11
CA SER A 120 -7.03 4.69 -28.70
C SER A 120 -5.90 5.25 -29.55
N VAL A 121 -6.23 5.89 -30.67
CA VAL A 121 -5.28 6.62 -31.53
C VAL A 121 -5.89 7.98 -31.86
N ASN A 122 -5.26 9.06 -31.43
CA ASN A 122 -5.75 10.42 -31.67
C ASN A 122 -4.63 11.35 -32.12
N LEU A 123 -4.98 12.39 -32.88
CA LEU A 123 -4.09 13.51 -33.12
C LEU A 123 -3.81 14.25 -31.81
N LEU A 124 -2.58 14.69 -31.61
CA LEU A 124 -2.19 15.55 -30.50
C LEU A 124 -1.84 16.94 -31.05
N HIS A 125 -2.60 17.94 -30.64
CA HIS A 125 -2.36 19.33 -31.04
C HIS A 125 -1.12 19.91 -30.35
N ALA A 126 -0.58 20.99 -30.91
CA ALA A 126 0.60 21.66 -30.36
C ALA A 126 0.37 22.27 -28.96
N ASP A 127 -0.89 22.57 -28.63
CA ASP A 127 -1.32 23.04 -27.30
C ASP A 127 -1.52 21.91 -26.28
N GLY A 128 -1.31 20.65 -26.68
CA GLY A 128 -1.46 19.46 -25.84
C GLY A 128 -2.89 18.92 -25.76
N THR A 129 -3.85 19.51 -26.48
CA THR A 129 -5.21 18.99 -26.54
C THR A 129 -5.32 17.76 -27.45
N VAL A 130 -6.23 16.86 -27.09
CA VAL A 130 -6.54 15.67 -27.90
C VAL A 130 -7.46 16.10 -29.04
N GLY A 131 -7.00 15.87 -30.26
CA GLY A 131 -7.70 16.16 -31.49
C GLY A 131 -8.50 14.97 -32.01
N LYS A 132 -8.60 14.90 -33.34
CA LYS A 132 -9.34 13.86 -34.07
C LYS A 132 -8.91 12.44 -33.67
N ALA A 133 -9.88 11.58 -33.44
CA ALA A 133 -9.69 10.13 -33.24
C ALA A 133 -9.64 9.40 -34.58
N TYR A 134 -8.86 8.32 -34.64
CA TYR A 134 -8.77 7.44 -35.80
C TYR A 134 -9.28 6.04 -35.48
N GLU A 135 -10.01 5.44 -36.41
CA GLU A 135 -10.61 4.11 -36.24
C GLU A 135 -9.74 3.01 -36.86
N TYR A 136 -9.70 1.84 -36.23
CA TYR A 136 -8.96 0.71 -36.78
C TYR A 136 -9.71 0.09 -37.97
N ILE A 137 -8.98 -0.21 -39.05
CA ILE A 137 -9.48 -1.05 -40.13
C ILE A 137 -8.49 -2.17 -40.46
N ALA A 138 -8.99 -3.31 -40.93
CA ALA A 138 -8.16 -4.46 -41.30
C ALA A 138 -7.63 -4.40 -42.75
N SER A 139 -8.19 -3.51 -43.58
CA SER A 139 -7.77 -3.26 -44.96
C SER A 139 -6.83 -2.06 -45.05
N ALA A 140 -6.38 -1.69 -46.26
CA ALA A 140 -5.56 -0.49 -46.44
C ALA A 140 -6.26 0.76 -45.84
N PRO A 141 -5.53 1.62 -45.10
CA PRO A 141 -6.12 2.73 -44.36
C PRO A 141 -6.83 3.70 -45.31
N ALA A 142 -8.08 4.03 -44.97
CA ALA A 142 -8.92 5.06 -45.59
C ALA A 142 -8.92 6.34 -44.72
N SER A 143 -9.63 7.38 -45.16
CA SER A 143 -9.83 8.60 -44.35
C SER A 143 -10.26 8.24 -42.93
N ASP A 144 -9.72 8.93 -41.93
CA ASP A 144 -10.12 8.79 -40.52
C ASP A 144 -9.81 7.41 -39.92
N SER A 145 -8.95 6.62 -40.58
CA SER A 145 -8.62 5.28 -40.13
C SER A 145 -7.12 5.00 -40.09
N TYR A 146 -6.76 3.97 -39.35
CA TYR A 146 -5.41 3.45 -39.27
C TYR A 146 -5.37 1.93 -39.39
N THR A 147 -4.20 1.43 -39.74
CA THR A 147 -3.83 0.02 -39.63
C THR A 147 -2.64 -0.10 -38.69
N VAL A 148 -2.46 -1.29 -38.10
CA VAL A 148 -1.27 -1.58 -37.29
C VAL A 148 -0.66 -2.91 -37.70
N SER A 149 0.65 -2.93 -37.87
CA SER A 149 1.43 -4.13 -38.16
C SER A 149 2.72 -4.12 -37.36
N GLY A 150 2.88 -5.09 -36.47
CA GLY A 150 3.98 -5.08 -35.50
C GLY A 150 3.92 -3.81 -34.65
N LYS A 151 4.90 -2.93 -34.82
CA LYS A 151 5.00 -1.64 -34.10
C LYS A 151 4.56 -0.45 -34.93
N THR A 152 4.25 -0.65 -36.21
CA THR A 152 4.00 0.44 -37.14
C THR A 152 2.51 0.67 -37.27
N ILE A 153 2.10 1.91 -37.02
CA ILE A 153 0.79 2.44 -37.33
C ILE A 153 0.88 3.11 -38.70
N SER A 154 -0.07 2.83 -39.58
CA SER A 154 -0.12 3.44 -40.91
C SER A 154 -1.48 4.11 -41.14
N PHE A 155 -1.44 5.33 -41.67
CA PHE A 155 -2.59 6.16 -42.01
C PHE A 155 -2.80 6.20 -43.52
N ALA A 156 -3.95 6.74 -43.95
CA ALA A 156 -4.17 7.05 -45.35
C ALA A 156 -3.22 8.16 -45.81
N SER A 157 -2.85 8.15 -47.09
CA SER A 157 -1.81 9.05 -47.58
C SER A 157 -2.21 10.52 -47.46
N GLY A 158 -1.38 11.31 -46.79
CA GLY A 158 -1.60 12.73 -46.54
C GLY A 158 -2.68 13.05 -45.51
N GLU A 159 -3.30 12.04 -44.88
CA GLU A 159 -4.34 12.22 -43.84
C GLU A 159 -3.77 12.89 -42.60
N VAL A 160 -2.56 12.50 -42.20
CA VAL A 160 -1.84 13.08 -41.07
C VAL A 160 -0.56 13.73 -41.60
N PRO A 161 -0.43 15.07 -41.52
CA PRO A 161 0.77 15.74 -42.01
C PRO A 161 2.03 15.22 -41.31
N ASP A 162 3.12 15.11 -42.06
CA ASP A 162 4.43 14.79 -41.48
C ASP A 162 4.79 15.76 -40.34
N GLN A 163 5.50 15.24 -39.35
CA GLN A 163 5.85 15.92 -38.10
C GLN A 163 4.67 16.18 -37.15
N SER A 164 3.44 15.79 -37.50
CA SER A 164 2.32 15.80 -36.55
C SER A 164 2.54 14.78 -35.45
N LYS A 165 2.10 15.13 -34.24
CA LYS A 165 2.12 14.22 -33.09
C LYS A 165 0.79 13.50 -32.99
N ILE A 166 0.84 12.22 -32.68
CA ILE A 166 -0.32 11.42 -32.30
C ILE A 166 -0.12 10.90 -30.88
N ILE A 167 -1.20 10.79 -30.13
CA ILE A 167 -1.21 10.10 -28.83
C ILE A 167 -1.90 8.76 -29.00
N VAL A 168 -1.19 7.70 -28.58
CA VAL A 168 -1.63 6.31 -28.76
C VAL A 168 -1.69 5.62 -27.42
N TYR A 169 -2.83 5.03 -27.11
CA TYR A 169 -3.01 4.10 -26.00
C TYR A 169 -3.07 2.68 -26.57
N TYR A 170 -2.23 1.79 -26.05
CA TYR A 170 -2.22 0.40 -26.48
C TYR A 170 -1.78 -0.52 -25.35
N GLU A 171 -2.23 -1.77 -25.40
CA GLU A 171 -1.77 -2.80 -24.49
C GLU A 171 -0.49 -3.44 -25.01
N THR A 172 0.48 -3.68 -24.12
CA THR A 172 1.66 -4.50 -24.43
C THR A 172 1.83 -5.57 -23.36
N ALA A 173 2.35 -6.74 -23.75
CA ALA A 173 2.56 -7.84 -22.84
C ALA A 173 3.70 -7.50 -21.87
N ALA A 174 3.41 -7.50 -20.57
CA ALA A 174 4.41 -7.37 -19.53
C ALA A 174 5.01 -8.75 -19.17
N SER A 175 6.19 -8.71 -18.54
CA SER A 175 6.89 -9.92 -18.10
C SER A 175 6.02 -10.81 -17.19
N PRO A 176 6.23 -12.14 -17.17
CA PRO A 176 5.66 -13.04 -16.17
C PRO A 176 5.91 -12.60 -14.71
N ASP A 177 6.95 -11.79 -14.45
CA ASP A 177 7.28 -11.28 -13.12
C ASP A 177 6.42 -10.10 -12.66
N THR A 178 5.51 -9.60 -13.50
CA THR A 178 4.61 -8.49 -13.19
C THR A 178 3.77 -8.81 -11.96
N LYS A 179 3.82 -7.93 -10.96
CA LYS A 179 3.07 -8.05 -9.72
C LYS A 179 1.75 -7.30 -9.84
N GLU A 180 0.68 -7.99 -9.51
CA GLU A 180 -0.67 -7.43 -9.52
C GLU A 180 -1.21 -7.42 -8.10
N ILE A 181 -1.62 -6.21 -7.66
CA ILE A 181 -2.24 -5.95 -6.37
C ILE A 181 -3.63 -5.40 -6.67
N ARG A 182 -4.65 -5.95 -6.03
CA ARG A 182 -6.06 -5.61 -6.30
C ARG A 182 -6.74 -5.11 -5.04
N ALA A 183 -7.57 -4.09 -5.21
CA ALA A 183 -8.58 -3.72 -4.23
C ALA A 183 -9.91 -4.30 -4.72
N SER A 184 -10.45 -5.28 -3.99
CA SER A 184 -11.71 -5.95 -4.34
C SER A 184 -12.79 -5.51 -3.37
N SER A 185 -14.02 -5.30 -3.85
CA SER A 185 -15.12 -4.83 -3.00
C SER A 185 -15.57 -5.84 -1.94
N ASP A 186 -15.22 -7.12 -2.11
CA ASP A 186 -15.59 -8.23 -1.25
C ASP A 186 -14.43 -8.72 -0.36
N LYS A 187 -13.29 -8.01 -0.37
CA LYS A 187 -12.10 -8.34 0.40
C LYS A 187 -11.73 -7.19 1.32
N PHE A 188 -11.33 -7.54 2.54
CA PHE A 188 -11.02 -6.62 3.63
C PHE A 188 -9.73 -7.08 4.31
N ALA A 189 -9.04 -6.15 4.96
CA ALA A 189 -7.80 -6.46 5.65
C ALA A 189 -8.00 -7.56 6.69
N GLY A 190 -7.03 -8.46 6.85
CA GLY A 190 -7.11 -9.56 7.80
C GLY A 190 -6.83 -9.17 9.26
N SER A 191 -6.97 -10.15 10.15
CA SER A 191 -6.36 -10.09 11.48
C SER A 191 -5.06 -10.89 11.48
N PHE A 192 -4.03 -10.36 12.13
CA PHE A 192 -2.70 -10.94 12.18
C PHE A 192 -2.15 -10.89 13.61
N LYS A 193 -1.22 -11.78 13.94
CA LYS A 193 -0.41 -11.65 15.14
C LYS A 193 0.73 -10.67 14.85
N LEU A 194 0.88 -9.64 15.67
CA LEU A 194 1.95 -8.66 15.55
C LEU A 194 2.98 -8.85 16.66
N VAL A 195 4.25 -8.82 16.29
CA VAL A 195 5.38 -8.73 17.21
C VAL A 195 6.15 -7.46 16.88
N LEU A 196 6.34 -6.60 17.88
CA LEU A 196 7.13 -5.38 17.81
C LEU A 196 8.36 -5.55 18.70
N ASP A 197 9.54 -5.48 18.10
CA ASP A 197 10.81 -5.49 18.83
C ASP A 197 11.34 -4.06 18.94
N VAL A 198 11.60 -3.60 20.17
CA VAL A 198 12.03 -2.23 20.46
C VAL A 198 13.10 -2.22 21.55
N LEU A 199 14.00 -1.23 21.51
CA LEU A 199 15.01 -1.04 22.55
C LEU A 199 14.54 0.00 23.57
N VAL A 200 14.69 -0.34 24.85
CA VAL A 200 14.36 0.52 25.99
C VAL A 200 15.60 0.77 26.83
N ARG A 201 15.79 2.02 27.26
CA ARG A 201 16.89 2.41 28.14
C ARG A 201 16.44 2.50 29.58
N ASP A 202 17.20 1.88 30.48
CA ASP A 202 16.97 2.03 31.92
C ASP A 202 17.40 3.43 32.40
N TYR A 203 16.59 4.05 33.26
CA TYR A 203 16.92 5.33 33.88
C TYR A 203 18.09 5.23 34.88
N HIS A 204 18.22 4.12 35.61
CA HIS A 204 19.18 4.03 36.72
C HIS A 204 20.59 3.65 36.24
N LEU A 205 20.68 2.58 35.47
CA LEU A 205 21.90 1.97 34.96
C LEU A 205 22.33 2.59 33.62
N GLN A 206 21.44 3.34 32.95
CA GLN A 206 21.68 3.91 31.62
C GLN A 206 22.09 2.84 30.59
N LYS A 207 21.73 1.56 30.84
CA LYS A 207 21.94 0.42 29.94
C LYS A 207 20.68 0.22 29.09
N ASP A 208 20.89 -0.24 27.87
CA ASP A 208 19.84 -0.61 26.93
C ASP A 208 19.43 -2.06 27.10
N PHE A 209 18.13 -2.32 27.01
CA PHE A 209 17.50 -3.63 27.14
C PHE A 209 16.52 -3.85 25.98
N ALA A 210 16.33 -5.11 25.61
CA ALA A 210 15.37 -5.49 24.59
C ALA A 210 13.97 -5.53 25.19
N ALA A 211 13.01 -4.96 24.48
CA ALA A 211 11.60 -5.05 24.79
C ALA A 211 10.84 -5.59 23.58
N GLN A 212 9.99 -6.59 23.82
CA GLN A 212 9.13 -7.16 22.79
C GLN A 212 7.67 -6.96 23.19
N ILE A 213 6.88 -6.40 22.27
CA ILE A 213 5.44 -6.23 22.42
C ILE A 213 4.75 -7.21 21.48
N THR A 214 3.94 -8.10 22.04
CA THR A 214 3.17 -9.08 21.27
C THR A 214 1.68 -8.73 21.33
N VAL A 215 1.04 -8.68 20.15
CA VAL A 215 -0.42 -8.55 19.98
C VAL A 215 -0.89 -9.81 19.27
N ASP A 216 -1.62 -10.68 19.97
CA ASP A 216 -2.01 -11.98 19.41
C ASP A 216 -3.11 -11.88 18.35
N ASN A 217 -3.90 -10.79 18.37
CA ASN A 217 -4.93 -10.53 17.39
C ASN A 217 -5.00 -9.03 17.05
N ALA A 218 -4.16 -8.58 16.12
CA ALA A 218 -4.18 -7.23 15.57
C ALA A 218 -5.02 -7.23 14.28
N LYS A 219 -6.15 -6.52 14.30
CA LYS A 219 -6.98 -6.28 13.12
C LYS A 219 -6.50 -5.02 12.44
N ILE A 220 -6.05 -5.13 11.20
CA ILE A 220 -5.69 -3.95 10.39
C ILE A 220 -6.99 -3.23 10.01
N GLU A 221 -7.00 -1.90 10.13
CA GLU A 221 -8.16 -1.08 9.73
C GLU A 221 -8.22 -0.99 8.20
N ASP A 222 -9.43 -1.07 7.64
CA ASP A 222 -9.65 -0.96 6.19
C ASP A 222 -9.50 0.50 5.69
N ASN A 223 -9.52 1.47 6.60
CA ASN A 223 -9.33 2.88 6.28
C ASN A 223 -7.85 3.25 6.33
N TRP A 224 -7.20 3.24 5.16
CA TRP A 224 -5.83 3.69 4.95
C TRP A 224 -5.76 4.60 3.74
N ASN A 225 -4.64 5.31 3.60
CA ASN A 225 -4.43 6.24 2.50
C ASN A 225 -3.00 6.11 1.97
N LEU A 226 -2.84 6.24 0.66
CA LEU A 226 -1.55 6.32 -0.01
C LEU A 226 -1.53 7.57 -0.88
N ASN A 227 -0.85 8.60 -0.37
CA ASN A 227 -0.74 9.88 -1.05
C ASN A 227 0.36 9.83 -2.11
N MET A 228 0.07 10.37 -3.30
CA MET A 228 1.06 10.62 -4.35
C MET A 228 1.20 12.13 -4.52
N GLN A 229 2.34 12.70 -4.13
CA GLN A 229 2.60 14.15 -4.18
C GLN A 229 3.84 14.46 -5.03
N PRO A 230 3.86 15.61 -5.75
CA PRO A 230 4.94 15.97 -6.67
C PRO A 230 6.14 16.65 -5.99
N ASP A 231 6.14 16.77 -4.68
CA ASP A 231 7.18 17.44 -3.87
C ASP A 231 8.51 16.67 -3.81
N GLY A 232 8.50 15.41 -4.24
CA GLY A 232 9.69 14.55 -4.25
C GLY A 232 10.01 13.97 -2.87
N GLU A 233 9.17 14.20 -1.86
CA GLU A 233 9.30 13.55 -0.57
C GLU A 233 8.65 12.15 -0.60
N PRO A 234 9.28 11.14 0.02
CA PRO A 234 8.69 9.81 0.09
C PRO A 234 7.47 9.84 1.02
N SER A 235 6.29 9.67 0.41
CA SER A 235 5.02 9.47 1.10
C SER A 235 5.11 8.25 2.01
N ALA A 236 4.83 8.44 3.30
CA ALA A 236 4.85 7.35 4.26
C ALA A 236 3.52 6.60 4.27
N LEU A 237 3.58 5.27 4.40
CA LEU A 237 2.40 4.43 4.49
C LEU A 237 2.01 4.24 5.96
N ASP A 238 0.84 4.74 6.33
CA ASP A 238 0.28 4.50 7.65
C ASP A 238 -0.49 3.18 7.67
N ILE A 239 -0.18 2.37 8.69
CA ILE A 239 -0.75 1.05 8.94
C ILE A 239 -1.47 1.11 10.30
N PRO A 240 -2.71 1.61 10.32
CA PRO A 240 -3.54 1.62 11.52
C PRO A 240 -4.08 0.22 11.81
N MET A 241 -4.07 -0.18 13.07
CA MET A 241 -4.61 -1.45 13.52
C MET A 241 -5.16 -1.36 14.94
N GLU A 242 -6.11 -2.23 15.24
CA GLU A 242 -6.72 -2.36 16.56
C GLU A 242 -6.46 -3.75 17.14
N ALA A 243 -6.08 -3.82 18.41
CA ALA A 243 -5.98 -5.09 19.12
C ALA A 243 -7.37 -5.59 19.50
N LEU A 244 -7.73 -6.76 18.97
CA LEU A 244 -8.92 -7.48 19.35
C LEU A 244 -8.63 -8.37 20.55
N LYS A 245 -9.63 -8.56 21.41
CA LYS A 245 -9.52 -9.50 22.52
C LYS A 245 -9.29 -10.92 21.98
N PRO A 246 -8.19 -11.60 22.34
CA PRO A 246 -8.00 -13.02 22.00
C PRO A 246 -9.04 -13.90 22.73
N ALA A 247 -9.35 -15.07 22.17
CA ALA A 247 -10.33 -15.99 22.75
C ALA A 247 -9.92 -16.45 24.16
N ASP A 248 -8.63 -16.80 24.30
CA ASP A 248 -8.09 -17.46 25.48
C ASP A 248 -7.40 -16.52 26.48
N SER A 249 -7.38 -15.21 26.21
CA SER A 249 -6.76 -14.21 27.09
C SER A 249 -7.60 -12.94 27.21
N HIS A 250 -7.37 -12.19 28.29
CA HIS A 250 -7.92 -10.86 28.52
C HIS A 250 -6.91 -9.74 28.18
N ASP A 251 -5.69 -10.12 27.81
CA ASP A 251 -4.62 -9.18 27.49
C ASP A 251 -4.72 -8.76 26.02
N LEU A 252 -4.82 -7.46 25.77
CA LEU A 252 -4.82 -6.89 24.41
C LEU A 252 -3.42 -6.94 23.79
N TYR A 253 -2.39 -6.73 24.61
CA TYR A 253 -0.99 -6.89 24.22
C TYR A 253 -0.13 -7.22 25.44
N VAL A 254 1.02 -7.84 25.23
CA VAL A 254 1.99 -8.17 26.28
C VAL A 254 3.34 -7.57 25.92
N MET A 255 3.88 -6.74 26.81
CA MET A 255 5.24 -6.22 26.71
C MET A 255 6.17 -7.02 27.62
N ARG A 256 7.25 -7.57 27.08
CA ARG A 256 8.30 -8.28 27.82
C ARG A 256 9.61 -7.52 27.66
N ILE A 257 10.22 -7.09 28.76
CA ILE A 257 11.53 -6.45 28.78
C ILE A 257 12.53 -7.45 29.37
N TYR A 258 13.64 -7.68 28.69
CA TYR A 258 14.64 -8.67 29.06
C TYR A 258 16.06 -8.21 28.70
N ASP A 259 17.04 -8.80 29.38
CA ASP A 259 18.44 -8.70 28.99
C ASP A 259 18.73 -9.81 27.97
N GLU A 260 19.29 -9.47 26.81
CA GLU A 260 19.60 -10.48 25.78
C GLU A 260 20.63 -11.49 26.27
N ASP A 261 21.50 -11.08 27.19
CA ASP A 261 22.50 -11.93 27.84
C ASP A 261 21.86 -13.03 28.74
N ASP A 262 20.60 -12.84 29.15
CA ASP A 262 19.86 -13.78 30.01
C ASP A 262 19.02 -14.79 29.18
N LEU A 263 19.06 -14.73 27.84
CA LEU A 263 18.37 -15.68 26.96
C LEU A 263 19.11 -17.04 26.93
N ALA A 264 18.35 -18.15 26.95
CA ALA A 264 18.86 -19.52 27.00
C ALA A 264 19.09 -20.15 25.61
#